data_AF-A0A226ERR9-F1
#
_entry.id   AF-A0A226ERR9-F1
#
_cell.length_a   1.000
_cell.length_b   1.000
_cell.length_c   1.000
_cell.angle_alpha   90.00
_cell.angle_beta   90.00
_cell.angle_gamma   90.00
#
_symmetry.space_group_name_H-M   'P 1'
#
loop_
_entity.id
_entity.type
_entity.pdbx_description
1 polymer ?
#
loop_
_entity_poly.entity_id
_entity_poly.type
_entity_poly.pdbx_seq_one_letter_code
_entity_poly.pdbx_strand_id
1 'polypeptide(L)'
;MTRGPPTDDFMSTPVGRAFIAGMMDNDKKSFWIDCSINVERNTTKTKIQIKNFVANTRFSLIRRIFQSDLKKIEVTLGPRGRIKITKTDNVYENDLPLQPWSTTTPNFALSTIHQTTRVEFTESESVARINKNAKYGYLGPGTFWCRNSHCTNEQLMTSRNSVKWGPSDDQVIHLDRRFTCCSNDVVYLIYCQRCLDEGNWASYVGESNDLNFHQRMKNHIDTKNQRWKRKYPSIPELRQLIDRVLGRNGEDAIQDKDLRLKNVNVHFNFVHHKEDRRYLLIEGGFSSTIVRRENEKKWIRLCGNGQYNKSNGTGNLNVVL
;
A
#
# COMPACT_ATOMS: atom_id res chain seq x y z
N MET A 1 27.41 -8.10 28.12
CA MET A 1 26.82 -6.75 28.26
C MET A 1 25.84 -6.52 27.13
N THR A 2 24.57 -6.78 27.37
CA THR A 2 23.47 -6.59 26.42
C THR A 2 23.17 -5.09 26.31
N ARG A 3 23.53 -4.46 25.19
CA ARG A 3 23.05 -3.11 24.86
C ARG A 3 21.54 -3.19 24.68
N GLY A 4 20.80 -2.68 25.65
CA GLY A 4 19.37 -2.40 25.49
C GLY A 4 19.13 -1.39 24.36
N PRO A 5 17.88 -1.25 23.88
CA PRO A 5 17.56 -0.27 22.85
C PRO A 5 17.89 1.13 23.39
N PRO A 6 18.49 2.03 22.59
CA PRO A 6 18.71 3.39 23.01
C PRO A 6 17.34 4.05 23.28
N THR A 7 17.07 4.36 24.55
CA THR A 7 15.89 5.13 24.98
C THR A 7 15.99 6.56 24.47
N ASP A 8 14.97 6.99 23.73
CA ASP A 8 14.20 8.24 23.90
C ASP A 8 14.91 9.51 24.38
N ASP A 9 15.42 10.37 23.48
CA ASP A 9 15.46 11.81 23.84
C ASP A 9 15.45 12.83 22.70
N PHE A 10 15.44 12.44 21.41
CA PHE A 10 15.40 13.45 20.34
C PHE A 10 14.15 14.34 20.43
N MET A 11 13.01 13.75 20.84
CA MET A 11 11.75 14.47 20.98
C MET A 11 11.73 15.43 22.17
N SER A 12 12.64 15.31 23.14
CA SER A 12 12.79 16.28 24.23
C SER A 12 13.70 17.46 23.86
N THR A 13 14.49 17.35 22.79
CA THR A 13 15.33 18.46 22.32
C THR A 13 14.47 19.67 21.97
N PRO A 14 15.01 20.90 21.98
CA PRO A 14 14.28 22.09 21.55
C PRO A 14 13.52 21.92 20.21
N VAL A 15 14.15 21.30 19.20
CA VAL A 15 13.53 20.93 17.92
C VAL A 15 12.39 19.92 18.07
N GLY A 16 12.60 18.87 18.86
CA GLY A 16 11.56 17.87 19.15
C GLY A 16 10.34 18.47 19.85
N ARG A 17 10.56 19.34 20.85
CA ARG A 17 9.50 20.06 21.56
C ARG A 17 8.76 21.04 20.65
N ALA A 18 9.47 21.75 19.78
CA ALA A 18 8.84 22.64 18.80
C ALA A 18 7.95 21.87 17.82
N PHE A 19 8.37 20.68 17.39
CA PHE A 19 7.53 19.79 16.58
C PHE A 19 6.26 19.36 17.34
N ILE A 20 6.40 18.87 18.57
CA ILE A 20 5.26 18.42 19.40
C ILE A 20 4.28 19.58 19.62
N ALA A 21 4.78 20.75 20.02
CA ALA A 21 3.95 21.93 20.25
C ALA A 21 3.16 22.34 18.99
N GLY A 22 3.80 22.36 17.82
CA GLY A 22 3.11 22.66 16.56
C GLY A 22 2.09 21.59 16.18
N MET A 23 2.35 20.31 16.47
CA MET A 23 1.39 19.23 16.25
C MET A 23 0.17 19.31 17.19
N MET A 24 0.36 19.71 18.45
CA MET A 24 -0.71 19.89 19.45
C MET A 24 -1.54 21.17 19.26
N ASP A 25 -1.00 22.16 18.57
CA ASP A 25 -1.69 23.41 18.25
C ASP A 25 -2.71 23.19 17.12
N ASN A 26 -3.95 22.87 17.48
CA ASN A 26 -5.02 22.55 16.54
C ASN A 26 -5.42 23.75 15.65
N ASP A 27 -5.16 24.98 16.08
CA ASP A 27 -5.49 26.18 15.32
C ASP A 27 -4.48 26.45 14.18
N LYS A 28 -3.29 25.85 14.26
CA LYS A 28 -2.26 25.96 13.22
C LYS A 28 -2.31 24.80 12.22
N LYS A 29 -2.90 25.06 11.05
CA LYS A 29 -2.84 24.16 9.88
C LYS A 29 -1.41 23.97 9.34
N SER A 30 -0.51 24.95 9.48
CA SER A 30 0.88 24.78 9.11
C SER A 30 1.83 25.56 10.01
N PHE A 31 3.04 25.03 10.21
CA PHE A 31 4.05 25.64 11.06
C PHE A 31 5.47 25.32 10.60
N TRP A 32 6.41 26.19 10.95
CA TRP A 32 7.83 26.04 10.65
C TRP A 32 8.59 25.59 11.89
N ILE A 33 9.49 24.64 11.69
CA ILE A 33 10.45 24.19 12.70
C ILE A 33 11.83 24.59 12.22
N ASP A 34 12.55 25.33 13.05
CA ASP A 34 13.92 25.73 12.76
C ASP A 34 14.89 24.77 13.46
N CYS A 35 15.63 23.95 12.71
CA CYS A 35 16.54 22.97 13.31
C CYS A 35 17.79 23.61 13.95
N SER A 36 18.01 24.92 13.75
CA SER A 36 19.09 25.65 14.43
C SER A 36 18.83 25.92 15.90
N ILE A 37 17.60 25.74 16.40
CA ILE A 37 17.30 25.95 17.83
C ILE A 37 17.95 24.90 18.75
N ASN A 38 18.45 23.80 18.19
CA ASN A 38 19.28 22.82 18.92
C ASN A 38 20.77 23.25 18.99
N VAL A 39 21.16 24.37 18.37
CA VAL A 39 22.51 24.92 18.46
C VAL A 39 22.57 25.80 19.72
N GLU A 40 23.48 25.47 20.63
CA GLU A 40 23.71 26.27 21.83
C GLU A 40 24.19 27.69 21.48
N ARG A 41 23.64 28.71 22.17
CA ARG A 41 23.92 30.13 21.90
C ARG A 41 25.40 30.51 22.01
N ASN A 42 26.16 29.82 22.87
CA ASN A 42 27.58 30.10 23.12
C ASN A 42 28.50 29.02 22.53
N THR A 43 28.10 28.41 21.40
CA THR A 43 28.88 27.32 20.81
C THR A 43 30.21 27.81 20.24
N THR A 44 31.28 27.05 20.49
CA THR A 44 32.61 27.24 19.88
C THR A 44 32.72 26.62 18.48
N LYS A 45 31.63 26.03 17.97
CA LYS A 45 31.60 25.37 16.66
C LYS A 45 31.80 26.39 15.53
N THR A 46 32.58 26.00 14.53
CA THR A 46 32.73 26.77 13.29
C THR A 46 31.41 26.84 12.50
N LYS A 47 31.30 27.80 11.58
CA LYS A 47 30.13 27.92 10.69
C LYS A 47 29.81 26.61 9.93
N ILE A 48 30.83 25.87 9.52
CA ILE A 48 30.68 24.58 8.82
C ILE A 48 30.13 23.51 9.76
N GLN A 49 30.67 23.42 10.98
CA GLN A 49 30.19 22.47 11.99
C GLN A 49 28.74 22.76 12.40
N ILE A 50 28.37 24.04 12.53
CA ILE A 50 26.98 24.45 12.79
C ILE A 50 26.08 24.01 11.64
N LYS A 51 26.46 24.29 10.39
CA LYS A 51 25.68 23.90 9.20
C LYS A 51 25.44 22.39 9.16
N ASN A 52 26.47 21.58 9.40
CA ASN A 52 26.37 20.12 9.41
C ASN A 52 25.49 19.62 10.56
N PHE A 53 25.63 20.20 11.75
CA PHE A 53 24.80 19.85 12.91
C PHE A 53 23.32 20.14 12.67
N VAL A 54 23.01 21.29 12.07
CA VAL A 54 21.63 21.67 11.71
C VAL A 54 21.05 20.72 10.67
N ALA A 55 21.82 20.35 9.65
CA ALA A 55 21.40 19.36 8.65
C ALA A 55 21.12 17.99 9.27
N ASN A 56 21.98 17.52 10.18
CA ASN A 56 21.79 16.24 10.89
C ASN A 56 20.57 16.26 11.82
N THR A 57 20.33 17.38 12.50
CA THR A 57 19.16 17.58 13.35
C THR A 57 17.88 17.54 12.51
N ARG A 58 17.88 18.21 11.36
CA ARG A 58 16.77 18.19 10.40
C ARG A 58 16.47 16.77 9.96
N PHE A 59 17.48 16.05 9.52
CA PHE A 59 17.32 14.68 9.04
C PHE A 59 16.85 13.73 10.16
N SER A 60 17.32 13.91 11.39
CA SER A 60 16.87 13.13 12.55
C SER A 60 15.38 13.34 12.86
N LEU A 61 14.88 14.59 12.78
CA LEU A 61 13.45 14.87 12.94
C LEU A 61 12.62 14.22 11.83
N ILE A 62 13.03 14.38 10.56
CA ILE A 62 12.36 13.73 9.41
C ILE A 62 12.29 12.21 9.60
N ARG A 63 13.40 11.61 10.03
CA ARG A 63 13.49 10.17 10.25
C ARG A 63 12.55 9.70 11.36
N ARG A 64 12.40 10.49 12.44
CA ARG A 64 11.43 10.21 13.51
C ARG A 64 9.99 10.33 13.03
N ILE A 65 9.65 11.40 12.29
CA ILE A 65 8.32 11.56 11.70
C ILE A 65 7.96 10.36 10.83
N PHE A 66 8.89 9.91 9.99
CA PHE A 66 8.70 8.74 9.14
C PHE A 66 8.54 7.45 9.96
N GLN A 67 9.42 7.20 10.93
CA GLN A 67 9.38 6.00 11.77
C GLN A 67 8.10 5.87 12.58
N SER A 68 7.52 7.00 12.98
CA SER A 68 6.24 7.05 13.70
C SER A 68 5.01 7.03 12.81
N ASP A 69 5.22 6.91 11.50
CA ASP A 69 4.16 6.65 10.51
C ASP A 69 3.01 7.67 10.60
N LEU A 70 3.31 8.93 10.90
CA LEU A 70 2.30 9.97 11.14
C LEU A 70 1.45 10.25 9.91
N LYS A 71 0.13 10.17 10.09
CA LYS A 71 -0.88 10.39 9.04
C LYS A 71 -1.24 11.88 8.94
N LYS A 72 -1.81 12.27 7.79
CA LYS A 72 -2.34 13.63 7.53
C LYS A 72 -1.35 14.78 7.76
N ILE A 73 -0.06 14.56 7.54
CA ILE A 73 0.93 15.65 7.53
C ILE A 73 1.79 15.61 6.29
N GLU A 74 1.95 16.76 5.66
CA GLU A 74 2.94 17.01 4.61
C GLU A 74 4.13 17.75 5.19
N VAL A 75 5.29 17.44 4.65
CA VAL A 75 6.58 17.97 5.03
C VAL A 75 7.24 18.62 3.83
N THR A 76 7.69 19.85 3.99
CA THR A 76 8.49 20.56 2.98
C THR A 76 9.81 20.99 3.60
N LEU A 77 10.91 20.69 2.92
CA LEU A 77 12.23 21.15 3.33
C LEU A 77 12.36 22.64 3.01
N GLY A 78 12.61 23.45 4.03
CA GLY A 78 12.86 24.88 3.89
C GLY A 78 14.34 25.21 3.79
N PRO A 79 14.65 26.49 3.49
CA PRO A 79 16.01 26.98 3.48
C PRO A 79 16.62 26.94 4.89
N ARG A 80 17.95 26.88 4.96
CA ARG A 80 18.74 27.03 6.20
C ARG A 80 18.36 26.06 7.32
N GLY A 81 17.96 24.82 6.97
CA GLY A 81 17.66 23.81 7.98
C GLY A 81 16.26 23.92 8.58
N ARG A 82 15.36 24.68 7.98
CA ARG A 82 13.95 24.73 8.39
C ARG A 82 13.15 23.59 7.77
N ILE A 83 12.12 23.16 8.47
CA ILE A 83 11.12 22.20 7.99
C ILE A 83 9.74 22.85 8.12
N LYS A 84 8.94 22.83 7.06
CA LYS A 84 7.51 23.16 7.15
C LYS A 84 6.73 21.88 7.36
N ILE A 85 5.87 21.87 8.35
CA ILE A 85 4.85 20.83 8.55
C ILE A 85 3.50 21.45 8.20
N THR A 86 2.75 20.79 7.34
CA THR A 86 1.38 21.15 6.98
C THR A 86 0.46 20.01 7.38
N LYS A 87 -0.47 20.26 8.29
CA LYS A 87 -1.56 19.34 8.62
C LYS A 87 -2.52 19.33 7.43
N THR A 88 -2.81 18.16 6.90
CA THR A 88 -3.73 18.03 5.76
C THR A 88 -5.14 17.76 6.27
N ASP A 89 -6.08 18.59 5.82
CA ASP A 89 -7.51 18.47 6.14
C ASP A 89 -8.18 17.36 5.31
N ASN A 90 -7.45 16.29 4.97
CA ASN A 90 -7.69 15.51 3.76
C ASN A 90 -9.19 15.20 3.57
N VAL A 91 -9.71 15.77 2.49
CA VAL A 91 -11.08 16.27 2.25
C VAL A 91 -12.10 15.14 1.97
N TYR A 92 -11.70 13.90 2.19
CA TYR A 92 -12.55 12.73 2.01
C TYR A 92 -12.86 12.15 3.39
N GLU A 93 -14.06 12.47 3.85
CA GLU A 93 -14.74 11.99 5.07
C GLU A 93 -14.43 12.74 6.38
N ASN A 94 -15.40 13.57 6.77
CA ASN A 94 -15.81 13.93 8.13
C ASN A 94 -14.73 13.92 9.22
N ASP A 95 -14.22 15.10 9.55
CA ASP A 95 -13.96 15.59 10.92
C ASP A 95 -13.36 14.65 11.97
N LEU A 96 -12.49 13.70 11.58
CA LEU A 96 -11.64 13.03 12.56
C LEU A 96 -10.37 13.85 12.76
N PRO A 97 -10.20 14.50 13.93
CA PRO A 97 -8.99 15.29 14.22
C PRO A 97 -7.76 14.40 14.06
N LEU A 98 -6.65 15.03 13.67
CA LEU A 98 -5.34 14.41 13.76
C LEU A 98 -5.22 13.77 15.15
N GLN A 99 -4.99 12.45 15.19
CA GLN A 99 -4.71 11.79 16.47
C GLN A 99 -3.49 12.49 17.09
N PRO A 100 -3.58 12.96 18.35
CA PRO A 100 -2.47 13.62 19.00
C PRO A 100 -1.26 12.69 19.00
N TRP A 101 -0.07 13.27 18.85
CA TRP A 101 1.17 12.52 18.97
C TRP A 101 1.20 11.80 20.33
N SER A 102 1.19 10.46 20.31
CA SER A 102 1.31 9.65 21.50
C SER A 102 2.75 9.18 21.65
N THR A 103 3.37 9.53 22.77
CA THR A 103 4.68 8.99 23.18
C THR A 103 4.61 7.55 23.68
N THR A 104 3.40 7.02 23.93
CA THR A 104 3.18 5.71 24.55
C THR A 104 2.80 4.61 23.57
N THR A 105 2.45 4.95 22.32
CA THR A 105 2.13 3.94 21.31
C THR A 105 3.43 3.32 20.80
N PRO A 106 3.68 2.00 20.99
CA PRO A 106 4.88 1.36 20.49
C PRO A 106 4.87 1.47 18.95
N ASN A 107 5.76 2.32 18.43
CA ASN A 107 5.96 2.46 17.01
C ASN A 107 6.41 1.10 16.47
N PHE A 108 5.65 0.49 15.57
CA PHE A 108 6.24 -0.42 14.59
C PHE A 108 7.18 0.43 13.73
N ALA A 109 8.39 0.69 14.22
CA ALA A 109 9.28 1.66 13.61
C ALA A 109 9.55 1.24 12.16
N LEU A 110 9.07 2.04 11.21
CA LEU A 110 9.35 1.79 9.81
C LEU A 110 10.86 1.76 9.61
N SER A 111 11.36 0.72 8.94
CA SER A 111 12.79 0.65 8.60
C SER A 111 13.16 1.84 7.73
N THR A 112 14.26 2.49 8.08
CA THR A 112 14.85 3.60 7.32
C THR A 112 15.95 3.11 6.38
N ILE A 113 16.11 1.79 6.23
CA ILE A 113 17.11 1.16 5.36
C ILE A 113 16.39 0.55 4.16
N HIS A 114 16.82 0.94 2.96
CA HIS A 114 16.38 0.35 1.71
C HIS A 114 16.86 -1.10 1.64
N GLN A 115 15.95 -2.04 1.41
CA GLN A 115 16.29 -3.46 1.58
C GLN A 115 17.15 -4.03 0.46
N THR A 116 16.94 -3.57 -0.78
CA THR A 116 17.72 -4.00 -1.94
C THR A 116 19.15 -3.50 -1.90
N THR A 117 19.34 -2.20 -1.62
CA THR A 117 20.67 -1.58 -1.60
C THR A 117 21.35 -1.64 -0.24
N ARG A 118 20.60 -1.93 0.84
CA ARG A 118 21.03 -1.85 2.25
C ARG A 118 21.50 -0.46 2.68
N VAL A 119 21.15 0.58 1.92
CA VAL A 119 21.50 1.98 2.20
C VAL A 119 20.37 2.66 2.98
N GLU A 120 20.72 3.57 3.89
CA GLU A 120 19.71 4.40 4.57
C GLU A 120 18.98 5.31 3.58
N PHE A 121 17.67 5.50 3.75
CA PHE A 121 16.92 6.47 2.97
C PHE A 121 17.51 7.86 3.18
N THR A 122 17.66 8.59 2.09
CA THR A 122 18.01 10.00 2.12
C THR A 122 16.91 10.82 2.78
N GLU A 123 17.24 12.06 3.14
CA GLU A 123 16.27 13.03 3.67
C GLU A 123 15.12 13.25 2.68
N SER A 124 15.42 13.40 1.39
CA SER A 124 14.44 13.60 0.32
C SER A 124 13.52 12.39 0.14
N GLU A 125 14.05 11.16 0.19
CA GLU A 125 13.23 9.93 0.11
C GLU A 125 12.32 9.80 1.33
N SER A 126 12.81 10.15 2.51
CA SER A 126 12.03 10.12 3.75
C SER A 126 10.87 11.12 3.67
N VAL A 127 11.13 12.35 3.20
CA VAL A 127 10.08 13.37 2.96
C VAL A 127 9.07 12.90 1.91
N ALA A 128 9.53 12.34 0.79
CA ALA A 128 8.65 11.82 -0.25
C ALA A 128 7.71 10.73 0.31
N ARG A 129 8.22 9.83 1.16
CA ARG A 129 7.42 8.79 1.82
C ARG A 129 6.44 9.35 2.86
N ILE A 130 6.83 10.38 3.63
CA ILE A 130 5.91 11.07 4.54
C ILE A 130 4.79 11.75 3.76
N ASN A 131 5.10 12.47 2.69
CA ASN A 131 4.07 13.17 1.90
C ASN A 131 3.16 12.19 1.16
N LYS A 132 3.73 11.06 0.72
CA LYS A 132 2.95 9.93 0.22
C LYS A 132 1.99 9.40 1.29
N ASN A 133 2.43 9.35 2.54
CA ASN A 133 1.56 9.01 3.66
C ASN A 133 0.48 10.08 3.93
N ALA A 134 0.76 11.36 3.76
CA ALA A 134 -0.27 12.40 3.83
C ALA A 134 -1.38 12.17 2.79
N LYS A 135 -0.96 11.83 1.56
CA LYS A 135 -1.84 11.61 0.41
C LYS A 135 -2.62 10.30 0.46
N TYR A 136 -2.04 9.23 1.00
CA TYR A 136 -2.61 7.87 0.98
C TYR A 136 -2.85 7.27 2.38
N GLY A 137 -2.58 8.02 3.45
CA GLY A 137 -2.80 7.65 4.84
C GLY A 137 -4.21 8.00 5.29
N TYR A 138 -5.19 7.33 4.69
CA TYR A 138 -6.59 7.52 5.04
C TYR A 138 -6.92 6.83 6.37
N LEU A 139 -7.75 7.50 7.16
CA LEU A 139 -8.38 6.96 8.37
C LEU A 139 -9.74 6.31 8.07
N GLY A 140 -10.35 6.66 6.93
CA GLY A 140 -11.61 6.11 6.47
C GLY A 140 -11.53 4.66 5.97
N PRO A 141 -12.67 4.07 5.61
CA PRO A 141 -12.75 2.73 5.03
C PRO A 141 -11.94 2.58 3.75
N GLY A 142 -11.51 1.35 3.46
CA GLY A 142 -10.68 1.08 2.30
C GLY A 142 -9.60 0.05 2.56
N THR A 143 -8.88 -0.29 1.50
CA THR A 143 -7.76 -1.23 1.59
C THR A 143 -6.43 -0.53 1.36
N PHE A 144 -5.52 -0.69 2.31
CA PHE A 144 -4.25 0.03 2.32
C PHE A 144 -3.07 -0.92 2.34
N TRP A 145 -1.95 -0.44 1.80
CA TRP A 145 -0.68 -1.09 2.07
C TRP A 145 -0.36 -1.04 3.57
N CYS A 146 0.11 -2.16 4.08
CA CYS A 146 0.44 -2.40 5.47
C CYS A 146 1.77 -1.80 5.90
N ARG A 147 2.48 -1.11 4.98
CA ARG A 147 3.70 -0.32 5.22
C ARG A 147 4.86 -1.07 5.87
N ASN A 148 4.74 -2.39 6.07
CA ASN A 148 5.88 -3.24 6.36
C ASN A 148 6.98 -2.92 5.35
N SER A 149 8.23 -2.79 5.80
CA SER A 149 9.36 -2.39 4.97
C SER A 149 9.57 -3.33 3.76
N HIS A 150 9.07 -4.57 3.83
CA HIS A 150 9.07 -5.56 2.75
C HIS A 150 7.82 -5.53 1.85
N CYS A 151 6.86 -4.63 2.09
CA CYS A 151 5.62 -4.57 1.33
C CYS A 151 5.80 -3.83 0.01
N THR A 152 5.62 -4.55 -1.10
CA THR A 152 5.71 -4.01 -2.46
C THR A 152 4.35 -3.82 -3.12
N ASN A 153 3.26 -4.02 -2.39
CA ASN A 153 1.91 -4.09 -2.97
C ASN A 153 1.23 -2.73 -3.13
N GLU A 154 1.90 -1.63 -2.75
CA GLU A 154 1.31 -0.29 -2.66
C GLU A 154 0.46 0.12 -3.86
N GLN A 155 1.05 0.05 -5.05
CA GLN A 155 0.41 0.50 -6.29
C GLN A 155 -0.74 -0.41 -6.72
N LEU A 156 -0.86 -1.59 -6.11
CA LEU A 156 -1.86 -2.58 -6.42
C LEU A 156 -3.03 -2.54 -5.42
N MET A 157 -2.94 -1.80 -4.30
CA MET A 157 -4.00 -1.71 -3.31
C MET A 157 -5.02 -0.64 -3.69
N THR A 158 -6.31 -0.97 -3.63
CA THR A 158 -7.37 0.03 -3.86
C THR A 158 -7.75 0.72 -2.56
N SER A 159 -7.31 1.98 -2.46
CA SER A 159 -7.49 2.85 -1.28
C SER A 159 -8.69 3.78 -1.43
N ARG A 160 -9.89 3.21 -1.54
CA ARG A 160 -11.17 3.95 -1.60
C ARG A 160 -12.25 3.22 -0.81
N ASN A 161 -13.22 3.97 -0.30
CA ASN A 161 -14.43 3.47 0.36
C ASN A 161 -15.47 2.95 -0.65
N SER A 162 -15.41 3.36 -1.91
CA SER A 162 -16.26 2.88 -3.00
C SER A 162 -15.41 2.48 -4.20
N VAL A 163 -15.59 1.24 -4.67
CA VAL A 163 -14.74 0.62 -5.69
C VAL A 163 -15.59 -0.04 -6.76
N LYS A 164 -15.53 0.52 -7.97
CA LYS A 164 -16.10 -0.11 -9.17
C LYS A 164 -15.15 -1.21 -9.66
N TRP A 165 -15.68 -2.42 -9.84
CA TRP A 165 -14.90 -3.59 -10.28
C TRP A 165 -15.32 -4.12 -11.65
N GLY A 166 -16.45 -3.63 -12.19
CA GLY A 166 -16.91 -3.92 -13.55
C GLY A 166 -17.59 -2.72 -14.20
N PRO A 167 -17.93 -2.79 -15.49
CA PRO A 167 -18.40 -1.65 -16.28
C PRO A 167 -19.80 -1.16 -15.89
N SER A 168 -20.66 -2.04 -15.37
CA SER A 168 -22.03 -1.69 -15.01
C SER A 168 -22.09 -0.88 -13.71
N ASP A 169 -23.11 -0.05 -13.56
CA ASP A 169 -23.24 0.86 -12.41
C ASP A 169 -23.53 0.16 -11.08
N ASP A 170 -24.07 -1.06 -11.14
CA ASP A 170 -24.30 -1.95 -9.99
C ASP A 170 -23.05 -2.74 -9.58
N GLN A 171 -21.98 -2.73 -10.40
CA GLN A 171 -20.73 -3.44 -10.12
C GLN A 171 -19.78 -2.62 -9.26
N VAL A 172 -20.28 -2.22 -8.08
CA VAL A 172 -19.59 -1.37 -7.11
C VAL A 172 -19.58 -2.05 -5.74
N ILE A 173 -18.45 -1.96 -5.04
CA ILE A 173 -18.30 -2.39 -3.64
C ILE A 173 -18.11 -1.15 -2.78
N HIS A 174 -18.98 -1.01 -1.78
CA HIS A 174 -18.84 -0.04 -0.71
C HIS A 174 -18.20 -0.72 0.50
N LEU A 175 -17.15 -0.11 1.02
CA LEU A 175 -16.40 -0.57 2.18
C LEU A 175 -16.77 0.30 3.37
N ASP A 176 -17.08 -0.35 4.48
CA ASP A 176 -17.40 0.30 5.75
C ASP A 176 -16.27 0.18 6.77
N ARG A 177 -15.20 -0.55 6.42
CA ARG A 177 -14.07 -0.86 7.30
C ARG A 177 -12.73 -0.56 6.65
N ARG A 178 -11.74 -0.30 7.50
CA ARG A 178 -10.35 -0.10 7.12
C ARG A 178 -9.56 -1.40 7.24
N PHE A 179 -8.89 -1.77 6.15
CA PHE A 179 -8.02 -2.95 6.11
C PHE A 179 -6.60 -2.58 5.68
N THR A 180 -5.65 -3.42 6.08
CA THR A 180 -4.28 -3.33 5.55
C THR A 180 -3.88 -4.66 4.91
N CYS A 181 -2.84 -4.69 4.08
CA CYS A 181 -2.38 -5.98 3.57
C CYS A 181 -1.95 -6.99 4.64
N CYS A 182 -1.68 -6.57 5.88
CA CYS A 182 -1.38 -7.49 6.98
C CYS A 182 -2.65 -8.02 7.68
N SER A 183 -3.85 -7.60 7.26
CA SER A 183 -5.10 -8.13 7.81
C SER A 183 -5.18 -9.64 7.57
N ASN A 184 -5.58 -10.35 8.63
CA ASN A 184 -5.94 -11.77 8.61
C ASN A 184 -7.46 -11.88 8.55
N ASP A 185 -7.94 -13.10 8.28
CA ASP A 185 -9.35 -13.43 8.41
C ASP A 185 -10.24 -12.47 7.61
N VAL A 186 -9.98 -12.43 6.32
CA VAL A 186 -10.56 -11.47 5.37
C VAL A 186 -10.98 -12.17 4.09
N VAL A 187 -12.03 -11.65 3.48
CA VAL A 187 -12.41 -11.91 2.09
C VAL A 187 -11.93 -10.74 1.25
N TYR A 188 -11.28 -11.03 0.13
CA TYR A 188 -10.72 -10.04 -0.78
C TYR A 188 -11.19 -10.26 -2.21
N LEU A 189 -11.11 -9.21 -3.00
CA LEU A 189 -11.27 -9.16 -4.45
C LEU A 189 -9.92 -8.80 -5.08
N ILE A 190 -9.58 -9.51 -6.15
CA ILE A 190 -8.58 -9.14 -7.13
C ILE A 190 -9.33 -8.77 -8.40
N TYR A 191 -9.05 -7.61 -8.99
CA TYR A 191 -9.66 -7.20 -10.25
C TYR A 191 -8.64 -6.56 -11.20
N CYS A 192 -8.95 -6.57 -12.50
CA CYS A 192 -8.08 -5.99 -13.53
C CYS A 192 -8.58 -4.59 -13.92
N GLN A 193 -7.81 -3.55 -13.59
CA GLN A 193 -8.11 -2.17 -13.96
C GLN A 193 -8.19 -2.02 -15.47
N ARG A 194 -7.27 -2.65 -16.22
CA ARG A 194 -7.28 -2.56 -17.69
C ARG A 194 -8.53 -3.16 -18.32
N CYS A 195 -9.01 -4.30 -17.83
CA CYS A 195 -10.29 -4.85 -18.29
C CYS A 195 -11.44 -3.87 -18.03
N LEU A 196 -11.45 -3.23 -16.87
CA LEU A 196 -12.46 -2.21 -16.53
C LEU A 196 -12.40 -1.01 -17.47
N ASP A 197 -11.19 -0.51 -17.76
CA ASP A 197 -10.97 0.62 -18.67
C ASP A 197 -11.42 0.30 -20.11
N GLU A 198 -11.36 -0.98 -20.50
CA GLU A 198 -11.83 -1.50 -21.79
C GLU A 198 -13.33 -1.85 -21.81
N GLY A 199 -14.08 -1.49 -20.77
CA GLY A 199 -15.52 -1.78 -20.67
C GLY A 199 -15.86 -3.26 -20.41
N ASN A 200 -14.88 -4.05 -19.98
CA ASN A 200 -15.03 -5.44 -19.55
C ASN A 200 -14.75 -5.54 -18.03
N TRP A 201 -14.65 -6.77 -17.50
CA TRP A 201 -14.24 -6.98 -16.13
C TRP A 201 -13.55 -8.33 -15.98
N ALA A 202 -12.59 -8.44 -15.08
CA ALA A 202 -12.02 -9.73 -14.71
C ALA A 202 -11.75 -9.73 -13.21
N SER A 203 -12.33 -10.70 -12.51
CA SER A 203 -12.33 -10.71 -11.06
C SER A 203 -12.03 -12.08 -10.48
N TYR A 204 -11.36 -12.07 -9.32
CA TYR A 204 -11.18 -13.22 -8.47
C TYR A 204 -11.44 -12.84 -7.02
N VAL A 205 -12.32 -13.54 -6.34
CA VAL A 205 -12.56 -13.41 -4.90
C VAL A 205 -11.79 -14.49 -4.15
N GLY A 206 -11.26 -14.20 -2.97
CA GLY A 206 -10.67 -15.25 -2.15
C GLY A 206 -10.71 -14.94 -0.67
N GLU A 207 -10.47 -15.94 0.17
CA GLU A 207 -10.24 -15.76 1.61
C GLU A 207 -8.77 -15.88 2.02
N SER A 208 -8.42 -15.27 3.15
CA SER A 208 -7.18 -15.54 3.89
C SER A 208 -7.49 -15.87 5.35
N ASN A 209 -6.92 -16.97 5.86
CA ASN A 209 -7.05 -17.43 7.26
C ASN A 209 -5.68 -17.54 7.94
N ASP A 210 -4.99 -18.65 7.66
CA ASP A 210 -3.76 -19.06 8.35
C ASP A 210 -2.55 -18.21 7.96
N LEU A 211 -2.63 -17.58 6.78
CA LEU A 211 -1.68 -16.63 6.26
C LEU A 211 -2.39 -15.29 6.12
N ASN A 212 -1.71 -14.20 6.49
CA ASN A 212 -2.26 -12.86 6.26
C ASN A 212 -2.45 -12.61 4.75
N PHE A 213 -3.31 -11.65 4.43
CA PHE A 213 -3.60 -11.31 3.04
C PHE A 213 -2.33 -11.04 2.23
N HIS A 214 -1.33 -10.37 2.80
CA HIS A 214 -0.05 -10.10 2.16
C HIS A 214 0.63 -11.38 1.66
N GLN A 215 0.71 -12.42 2.48
CA GLN A 215 1.27 -13.71 2.07
C GLN A 215 0.39 -14.39 1.01
N ARG A 216 -0.94 -14.29 1.16
CA ARG A 216 -1.88 -14.83 0.17
C ARG A 216 -1.72 -14.20 -1.21
N MET A 217 -1.47 -12.88 -1.28
CA MET A 217 -1.19 -12.18 -2.53
C MET A 217 0.03 -12.74 -3.26
N LYS A 218 1.10 -13.08 -2.52
CA LYS A 218 2.31 -13.68 -3.10
C LYS A 218 2.00 -15.00 -3.80
N ASN A 219 1.09 -15.81 -3.25
CA ASN A 219 0.71 -17.09 -3.85
C ASN A 219 -0.04 -16.93 -5.18
N HIS A 220 -0.80 -15.84 -5.36
CA HIS A 220 -1.48 -15.57 -6.63
C HIS A 220 -0.52 -15.23 -7.78
N ILE A 221 0.70 -14.82 -7.45
CA ILE A 221 1.70 -14.32 -8.42
C ILE A 221 2.93 -15.23 -8.51
N ASP A 222 3.02 -16.24 -7.64
CA ASP A 222 4.16 -17.14 -7.62
C ASP A 222 4.10 -18.13 -8.79
N THR A 223 4.84 -17.81 -9.84
CA THR A 223 5.08 -18.67 -11.01
C THR A 223 6.22 -19.66 -10.80
N LYS A 224 6.92 -19.60 -9.65
CA LYS A 224 8.10 -20.44 -9.36
C LYS A 224 7.76 -21.78 -8.72
N ASN A 225 6.54 -21.95 -8.21
CA ASN A 225 6.06 -23.20 -7.64
C ASN A 225 6.16 -24.35 -8.67
N GLN A 226 6.61 -25.53 -8.24
CA GLN A 226 6.71 -26.74 -9.07
C GLN A 226 5.41 -27.08 -9.82
N ARG A 227 4.24 -26.87 -9.21
CA ARG A 227 2.95 -27.08 -9.89
C ARG A 227 2.81 -26.17 -11.10
N TRP A 228 3.25 -24.93 -10.98
CA TRP A 228 3.18 -23.93 -12.05
C TRP A 228 4.19 -24.25 -13.15
N LYS A 229 5.44 -24.61 -12.79
CA LYS A 229 6.47 -25.07 -13.72
C LYS A 229 6.06 -26.32 -14.51
N ARG A 230 5.33 -27.25 -13.88
CA ARG A 230 4.78 -28.44 -14.59
C ARG A 230 3.69 -28.06 -15.57
N LYS A 231 2.81 -27.11 -15.20
CA LYS A 231 1.68 -26.68 -16.03
C LYS A 231 2.10 -25.74 -17.17
N TYR A 232 3.12 -24.92 -16.94
CA TYR A 232 3.65 -23.90 -17.85
C TYR A 232 5.20 -23.95 -17.81
N PRO A 233 5.82 -24.89 -18.53
CA PRO A 233 7.27 -25.14 -18.45
C PRO A 233 8.13 -23.98 -18.99
N SER A 234 7.56 -23.15 -19.87
CA SER A 234 8.24 -22.03 -20.51
C SER A 234 7.37 -20.77 -20.47
N ILE A 235 7.87 -19.72 -19.82
CA ILE A 235 7.19 -18.40 -19.76
C ILE A 235 7.10 -17.75 -21.14
N PRO A 236 8.16 -17.74 -22.00
CA PRO A 236 8.06 -17.21 -23.35
C PRO A 236 6.99 -17.90 -24.19
N GLU A 237 6.90 -19.23 -24.15
CA GLU A 237 5.87 -19.99 -24.86
C GLU A 237 4.46 -19.67 -24.36
N LEU A 238 4.28 -19.56 -23.04
CA LEU A 238 3.01 -19.13 -22.46
C LEU A 238 2.61 -17.74 -22.96
N ARG A 239 3.56 -16.80 -23.04
CA ARG A 239 3.29 -15.44 -23.51
C ARG A 239 2.88 -15.41 -24.97
N GLN A 240 3.62 -16.13 -25.84
CA GLN A 240 3.26 -16.27 -27.25
C GLN A 240 1.87 -16.88 -27.42
N LEU A 241 1.54 -17.90 -26.63
CA LEU A 241 0.23 -18.52 -26.66
C LEU A 241 -0.89 -17.56 -26.24
N ILE A 242 -0.67 -16.76 -25.18
CA ILE A 242 -1.64 -15.77 -24.72
C ILE A 242 -1.83 -14.67 -25.78
N ASP A 243 -0.74 -14.20 -26.38
CA ASP A 243 -0.80 -13.20 -27.45
C ASP A 243 -1.58 -13.74 -28.66
N ARG A 244 -1.39 -15.01 -29.03
CA ARG A 244 -2.18 -15.70 -30.07
C ARG A 244 -3.66 -15.84 -29.73
N VAL A 245 -3.98 -16.24 -28.50
CA VAL A 245 -5.37 -16.39 -28.05
C VAL A 245 -6.08 -15.03 -28.09
N LEU A 246 -5.38 -13.96 -27.77
CA LEU A 246 -5.91 -12.60 -27.76
C LEU A 246 -5.82 -11.89 -29.12
N GLY A 247 -5.30 -12.55 -30.16
CA GLY A 247 -5.15 -11.96 -31.50
C GLY A 247 -4.25 -10.72 -31.52
N ARG A 248 -3.17 -10.75 -30.73
CA ARG A 248 -2.20 -9.64 -30.65
C ARG A 248 -1.14 -9.76 -31.74
N ASN A 249 -0.38 -8.69 -31.94
CA ASN A 249 0.73 -8.64 -32.90
C ASN A 249 0.32 -8.88 -34.37
N GLY A 250 -0.93 -8.61 -34.72
CA GLY A 250 -1.45 -8.79 -36.08
C GLY A 250 -1.83 -10.23 -36.42
N GLU A 251 -1.93 -11.12 -35.44
CA GLU A 251 -2.37 -12.50 -35.62
C GLU A 251 -3.88 -12.64 -35.36
N ASP A 252 -4.53 -13.58 -36.06
CA ASP A 252 -5.93 -13.93 -35.76
C ASP A 252 -6.05 -14.62 -34.41
N ALA A 253 -7.06 -14.22 -33.63
CA ALA A 253 -7.33 -14.79 -32.32
C ALA A 253 -7.66 -16.29 -32.42
N ILE A 254 -6.94 -17.13 -31.67
CA ILE A 254 -7.21 -18.56 -31.57
C ILE A 254 -8.06 -18.89 -30.33
N GLN A 255 -8.76 -20.03 -30.35
CA GLN A 255 -9.58 -20.47 -29.22
C GLN A 255 -8.72 -20.86 -27.99
N ASP A 256 -9.08 -20.38 -26.80
CA ASP A 256 -8.49 -20.80 -25.52
C ASP A 256 -9.00 -22.18 -25.07
N LYS A 257 -8.55 -23.24 -25.75
CA LYS A 257 -9.04 -24.62 -25.53
C LYS A 257 -8.87 -25.11 -24.09
N ASP A 258 -7.76 -24.75 -23.44
CA ASP A 258 -7.44 -25.19 -22.08
C ASP A 258 -7.84 -24.18 -21.00
N LEU A 259 -8.61 -23.14 -21.37
CA LEU A 259 -9.06 -22.07 -20.47
C LEU A 259 -7.90 -21.45 -19.68
N ARG A 260 -6.75 -21.24 -20.33
CA ARG A 260 -5.55 -20.68 -19.71
C ARG A 260 -5.80 -19.27 -19.23
N LEU A 261 -6.53 -18.46 -19.99
CA LEU A 261 -6.86 -17.08 -19.62
C LEU A 261 -7.76 -17.00 -18.39
N LYS A 262 -8.48 -18.10 -18.06
CA LYS A 262 -9.32 -18.20 -16.86
C LYS A 262 -8.50 -18.40 -15.60
N ASN A 263 -7.25 -18.81 -15.73
CA ASN A 263 -6.38 -18.98 -14.58
C ASN A 263 -6.02 -17.62 -13.97
N VAL A 264 -6.30 -17.45 -12.68
CA VAL A 264 -6.06 -16.21 -11.92
C VAL A 264 -4.63 -15.66 -12.09
N ASN A 265 -3.62 -16.53 -12.03
CA ASN A 265 -2.23 -16.11 -12.17
C ASN A 265 -1.92 -15.71 -13.61
N VAL A 266 -2.42 -16.48 -14.59
CA VAL A 266 -2.25 -16.17 -16.01
C VAL A 266 -2.87 -14.81 -16.34
N HIS A 267 -4.13 -14.60 -15.97
CA HIS A 267 -4.83 -13.35 -16.27
C HIS A 267 -4.08 -12.14 -15.69
N PHE A 268 -3.80 -12.15 -14.39
CA PHE A 268 -3.24 -10.97 -13.71
C PHE A 268 -1.73 -10.76 -13.88
N ASN A 269 -1.02 -11.62 -14.61
CA ASN A 269 0.41 -11.43 -14.88
C ASN A 269 0.76 -11.40 -16.37
N PHE A 270 -0.14 -11.85 -17.26
CA PHE A 270 0.18 -12.03 -18.68
C PHE A 270 -0.88 -11.51 -19.65
N VAL A 271 -2.17 -11.45 -19.27
CA VAL A 271 -3.20 -10.86 -20.14
C VAL A 271 -2.97 -9.36 -20.25
N HIS A 272 -2.80 -8.67 -19.13
CA HIS A 272 -2.46 -7.25 -19.08
C HIS A 272 -1.17 -7.01 -18.29
N HIS A 273 -0.80 -5.75 -18.08
CA HIS A 273 0.37 -5.44 -17.27
C HIS A 273 0.10 -5.86 -15.81
N LYS A 274 1.14 -6.33 -15.11
CA LYS A 274 1.01 -6.72 -13.69
C LYS A 274 0.58 -5.53 -12.82
N GLU A 275 0.87 -4.31 -13.26
CA GLU A 275 0.46 -3.03 -12.69
C GLU A 275 -1.02 -2.72 -12.89
N ASP A 276 -1.77 -3.48 -13.70
CA ASP A 276 -3.22 -3.33 -13.86
C ASP A 276 -4.00 -4.16 -12.83
N ARG A 277 -3.33 -5.07 -12.13
CA ARG A 277 -3.93 -5.85 -11.04
C ARG A 277 -4.23 -4.93 -9.85
N ARG A 278 -5.43 -5.02 -9.31
CA ARG A 278 -5.88 -4.32 -8.12
C ARG A 278 -6.33 -5.30 -7.05
N TYR A 279 -6.15 -4.94 -5.79
CA TYR A 279 -6.52 -5.71 -4.62
C TYR A 279 -7.40 -4.89 -3.69
N LEU A 280 -8.48 -5.50 -3.25
CA LEU A 280 -9.48 -4.93 -2.37
C LEU A 280 -9.79 -5.95 -1.28
N LEU A 281 -9.70 -5.57 -0.01
CA LEU A 281 -10.27 -6.33 1.10
C LEU A 281 -11.72 -5.87 1.27
N ILE A 282 -12.63 -6.83 1.21
CA ILE A 282 -14.08 -6.57 1.18
C ILE A 282 -14.63 -6.62 2.60
N GLU A 283 -14.29 -7.68 3.33
CA GLU A 283 -14.85 -7.97 4.64
C GLU A 283 -13.84 -8.77 5.49
N GLY A 284 -13.97 -8.71 6.82
CA GLY A 284 -13.10 -9.45 7.74
C GLY A 284 -13.53 -9.39 9.19
N GLY A 285 -12.88 -10.19 10.04
CA GLY A 285 -13.23 -10.36 11.45
C GLY A 285 -14.44 -11.28 11.62
N PHE A 286 -14.40 -12.42 10.96
CA PHE A 286 -15.45 -13.42 10.96
C PHE A 286 -15.41 -14.24 12.25
N SER A 287 -16.59 -14.64 12.74
CA SER A 287 -16.72 -15.46 13.95
C SER A 287 -16.21 -16.89 13.79
N SER A 288 -16.10 -17.38 12.55
CA SER A 288 -15.57 -18.71 12.24
C SER A 288 -15.14 -18.84 10.78
N THR A 289 -14.32 -19.86 10.50
CA THR A 289 -13.95 -20.27 9.15
C THR A 289 -15.16 -20.60 8.26
N ILE A 290 -16.24 -21.14 8.84
CA ILE A 290 -17.46 -21.47 8.08
C ILE A 290 -18.10 -20.18 7.55
N VAL A 291 -18.30 -19.19 8.42
CA VAL A 291 -18.89 -17.89 8.08
C VAL A 291 -18.04 -17.15 7.04
N ARG A 292 -16.70 -17.21 7.16
CA ARG A 292 -15.80 -16.61 6.17
C ARG A 292 -15.94 -17.25 4.78
N ARG A 293 -15.98 -18.59 4.72
CA ARG A 293 -16.15 -19.32 3.45
C ARG A 293 -17.53 -19.11 2.82
N GLU A 294 -18.57 -18.96 3.63
CA GLU A 294 -19.89 -18.59 3.12
C GLU A 294 -19.90 -17.18 2.53
N ASN A 295 -19.22 -16.23 3.18
CA ASN A 295 -19.03 -14.89 2.64
C ASN A 295 -18.18 -14.88 1.36
N GLU A 296 -17.10 -15.66 1.29
CA GLU A 296 -16.34 -15.84 0.05
C GLU A 296 -17.25 -16.32 -1.09
N LYS A 297 -18.07 -17.36 -0.87
CA LYS A 297 -19.02 -17.86 -1.88
C LYS A 297 -20.06 -16.81 -2.29
N LYS A 298 -20.56 -16.02 -1.35
CA LYS A 298 -21.48 -14.91 -1.62
C LYS A 298 -20.82 -13.88 -2.55
N TRP A 299 -19.60 -13.45 -2.22
CA TRP A 299 -18.84 -12.48 -3.02
C TRP A 299 -18.43 -13.05 -4.38
N ILE A 300 -18.11 -14.34 -4.50
CA ILE A 300 -17.87 -15.00 -5.79
C ILE A 300 -19.11 -14.89 -6.70
N ARG A 301 -20.31 -15.06 -6.15
CA ARG A 301 -21.55 -14.94 -6.91
C ARG A 301 -21.82 -13.49 -7.32
N LEU A 302 -21.63 -12.54 -6.40
CA LEU A 302 -21.84 -11.11 -6.65
C LEU A 302 -20.84 -10.53 -7.66
N CYS A 303 -19.54 -10.74 -7.43
CA CYS A 303 -18.48 -10.20 -8.27
C CYS A 303 -18.30 -10.99 -9.58
N GLY A 304 -18.70 -12.26 -9.60
CA GLY A 304 -18.46 -13.12 -10.74
C GLY A 304 -19.68 -13.37 -11.62
N ASN A 305 -20.90 -13.21 -11.10
CA ASN A 305 -22.15 -13.59 -11.77
C ASN A 305 -22.10 -14.97 -12.50
N GLY A 306 -21.20 -15.89 -12.10
CA GLY A 306 -20.88 -17.14 -12.80
C GLY A 306 -20.36 -17.03 -14.25
N GLN A 307 -20.18 -15.84 -14.82
CA GLN A 307 -19.89 -15.65 -16.23
C GLN A 307 -18.39 -15.57 -16.52
N TYR A 308 -17.94 -16.24 -17.58
CA TYR A 308 -16.58 -16.13 -18.09
C TYR A 308 -16.61 -16.11 -19.61
N ASN A 309 -16.08 -15.05 -20.20
CA ASN A 309 -15.99 -14.90 -21.64
C ASN A 309 -14.66 -15.48 -22.14
N LYS A 310 -14.76 -16.61 -22.84
CA LYS A 310 -13.59 -17.32 -23.38
C LYS A 310 -12.92 -16.58 -24.55
N SER A 311 -13.62 -15.68 -25.25
CA SER A 311 -13.07 -15.02 -26.44
C SER A 311 -12.10 -13.89 -26.10
N ASN A 312 -12.32 -13.18 -24.99
CA ASN A 312 -11.48 -12.07 -24.56
C ASN A 312 -10.80 -12.30 -23.20
N GLY A 313 -11.02 -13.47 -22.58
CA GLY A 313 -10.40 -13.85 -21.31
C GLY A 313 -10.90 -13.08 -20.10
N THR A 314 -12.09 -12.49 -20.18
CA THR A 314 -12.68 -11.65 -19.12
C THR A 314 -13.79 -12.39 -18.36
N GLY A 315 -14.09 -11.93 -17.15
CA GLY A 315 -15.14 -12.46 -16.30
C GLY A 315 -14.63 -13.09 -15.00
N ASN A 316 -15.38 -14.06 -14.50
CA ASN A 316 -15.15 -14.70 -13.21
C ASN A 316 -14.04 -15.75 -13.29
N LEU A 317 -12.97 -15.52 -12.53
CA LEU A 317 -11.81 -16.39 -12.45
C LEU A 317 -11.88 -17.39 -11.27
N ASN A 318 -12.96 -17.37 -10.46
CA ASN A 318 -13.13 -18.23 -9.28
C ASN A 318 -13.50 -19.69 -9.55
N VAL A 319 -13.71 -20.07 -10.80
CA VAL A 319 -14.28 -21.39 -11.09
C VAL A 319 -13.21 -22.46 -10.98
N VAL A 320 -13.51 -23.48 -10.18
CA VAL A 320 -12.78 -24.75 -10.13
C VAL A 320 -12.79 -25.36 -11.53
N LEU A 321 -11.60 -25.58 -12.10
CA LEU A 321 -11.45 -26.50 -13.24
C LEU A 321 -11.60 -27.93 -12.73
#